data_AF-A0A451BXQ0-F1
#
_entry.id   AF-A0A451BXQ0-F1
#
_cell.length_a   1.000
_cell.length_b   1.000
_cell.length_c   1.000
_cell.angle_alpha   90.00
_cell.angle_beta   90.00
_cell.angle_gamma   90.00
#
_symmetry.space_group_name_H-M   'P 1'
#
loop_
_entity.id
_entity.type
_entity.pdbx_description
1 polymer ?
#
loop_
_entity_poly.entity_id
_entity_poly.type
_entity_poly.pdbx_seq_one_letter_code
_entity_poly.pdbx_strand_id
1 'polypeptide(L)'
;MEIGNHFDLTDRSVREILPKLGIDYRESNLSGIRIAYIRDLRETAAGRGGEEQAKLTLQRTRQAEADANLKMLELFARAERLVSIDELEPKLSHWASLARSEVGDMSALRAQAEGGWALIRAPVHRALCCFSNV
;
A
#
# COMPACT_ATOMS: atom_id res chain seq x y z
N MET A 1 -20.87 33.79 38.25
CA MET A 1 -21.84 32.76 38.71
C MET A 1 -21.20 32.01 39.89
N GLU A 2 -21.96 31.59 40.91
CA GLU A 2 -21.41 30.91 42.10
C GLU A 2 -20.62 29.64 41.71
N ILE A 3 -21.12 28.89 40.73
CA ILE A 3 -20.48 27.68 40.19
C ILE A 3 -19.05 27.93 39.67
N GLY A 4 -18.81 29.03 38.94
CA GLY A 4 -17.49 29.35 38.38
C GLY A 4 -16.44 29.61 39.46
N ASN A 5 -16.83 30.31 40.54
CA ASN A 5 -15.95 30.57 41.69
C ASN A 5 -15.57 29.28 42.44
N HIS A 6 -16.47 28.29 42.47
CA HIS A 6 -16.22 27.02 43.15
C HIS A 6 -15.25 26.09 42.41
N PHE A 7 -14.99 26.36 41.13
CA PHE A 7 -14.14 25.56 40.25
C PHE A 7 -12.92 26.31 39.72
N ASP A 8 -12.74 27.58 40.12
CA ASP A 8 -11.75 28.50 39.53
C ASP A 8 -11.83 28.57 37.99
N LEU A 9 -13.07 28.60 37.47
CA LEU A 9 -13.36 28.65 36.04
C LEU A 9 -14.08 29.93 35.66
N THR A 10 -13.83 30.39 34.42
CA THR A 10 -14.63 31.46 33.83
C THR A 10 -16.05 30.99 33.54
N ASP A 11 -17.02 31.90 33.59
CA ASP A 11 -18.44 31.61 33.27
C ASP A 11 -18.60 30.99 31.88
N ARG A 12 -17.74 31.37 30.93
CA ARG A 12 -17.68 30.77 29.59
C ARG A 12 -17.30 29.29 29.66
N SER A 13 -16.21 28.98 30.37
CA SER A 13 -15.73 27.60 30.54
C SER A 13 -16.78 26.71 31.22
N VAL A 14 -17.49 27.25 32.21
CA VAL A 14 -18.59 26.54 32.90
C VAL A 14 -19.70 26.18 31.91
N ARG A 15 -20.11 27.10 31.03
CA ARG A 15 -21.13 26.85 29.99
C ARG A 15 -20.69 25.84 28.93
N GLU A 16 -19.40 25.71 28.68
CA GLU A 16 -18.86 24.73 27.72
C GLU A 16 -18.74 23.32 28.32
N ILE A 17 -18.49 23.21 29.64
CA ILE A 17 -18.24 21.93 30.33
C ILE A 17 -19.53 21.27 30.80
N LEU A 18 -20.48 22.03 31.36
CA LEU A 18 -21.74 21.47 31.89
C LEU A 18 -22.54 20.64 30.86
N PRO A 19 -22.68 21.07 29.59
CA PRO A 19 -23.34 20.26 28.57
C PRO A 19 -22.58 18.97 28.24
N LYS A 20 -21.24 18.99 28.25
CA LYS A 20 -20.40 17.80 28.02
C LYS A 20 -20.59 16.75 29.12
N LEU A 21 -20.85 17.21 30.34
CA LEU A 21 -21.19 16.37 31.49
C LEU A 21 -22.66 15.92 31.49
N GLY A 22 -23.49 16.45 30.60
CA GLY A 22 -24.93 16.16 30.54
C GLY A 22 -25.73 16.75 31.70
N ILE A 23 -25.26 17.83 32.32
CA ILE A 23 -25.86 18.42 33.53
C ILE A 23 -26.51 19.76 33.22
N ASP A 24 -27.79 19.90 33.54
CA ASP A 24 -28.47 21.19 33.55
C ASP A 24 -28.25 21.90 34.90
N TYR A 25 -27.59 23.06 34.87
CA TYR A 25 -27.29 23.87 36.05
C TYR A 25 -28.52 24.42 36.78
N ARG A 26 -29.69 24.42 36.13
CA ARG A 26 -30.95 24.91 36.72
C ARG A 26 -31.62 23.88 37.62
N GLU A 27 -31.42 22.60 37.32
CA GLU A 27 -32.07 21.48 38.01
C GLU A 27 -31.14 20.77 39.00
N SER A 28 -29.83 20.92 38.80
CA SER A 28 -28.82 20.20 39.58
C SER A 28 -28.29 21.03 40.76
N ASN A 29 -28.15 20.35 41.92
CA ASN A 29 -27.55 20.94 43.10
C ASN A 29 -26.03 21.12 42.91
N LEU A 30 -25.45 22.20 43.46
CA LEU A 30 -24.04 22.56 43.35
C LEU A 30 -23.10 21.41 43.74
N SER A 31 -23.44 20.65 44.79
CA SER A 31 -22.68 19.47 45.21
C SER A 31 -22.66 18.36 44.16
N GLY A 32 -23.77 18.16 43.44
CA GLY A 32 -23.86 17.17 42.37
C GLY A 32 -22.99 17.56 41.18
N ILE A 33 -23.00 18.84 40.79
CA ILE A 33 -22.12 19.39 39.75
C ILE A 33 -20.64 19.19 40.14
N ARG A 34 -20.30 19.44 41.42
CA ARG A 34 -18.93 19.24 41.95
C ARG A 34 -18.46 17.80 41.82
N ILE A 35 -19.28 16.85 42.25
CA ILE A 35 -18.92 15.43 42.20
C ILE A 35 -18.73 14.97 40.75
N ALA A 36 -19.63 15.37 39.85
CA ALA A 36 -19.53 15.01 38.44
C ALA A 36 -18.27 15.59 37.78
N TYR A 37 -17.96 16.86 38.04
CA TYR A 37 -16.77 17.50 37.51
C TYR A 37 -15.47 16.87 38.03
N ILE A 38 -15.39 16.57 39.33
CA ILE A 38 -14.23 15.87 39.92
C ILE A 38 -14.08 14.46 39.31
N ARG A 39 -15.19 13.77 39.03
CA ARG A 39 -15.15 12.45 38.40
C ARG A 39 -14.60 12.52 36.98
N ASP A 40 -15.05 13.50 36.19
CA ASP A 40 -14.54 13.75 34.84
C ASP A 40 -13.06 14.09 34.82
N LEU A 41 -12.61 14.95 35.75
CA LEU A 41 -11.18 15.25 35.92
C LEU A 41 -10.36 14.01 36.31
N ARG A 42 -10.90 13.15 37.17
CA ARG A 42 -10.23 11.89 37.54
C ARG A 42 -10.16 10.92 36.37
N GLU A 43 -11.20 10.82 35.56
CA GLU A 43 -11.20 9.97 34.36
C GLU A 43 -10.23 10.50 33.31
N THR A 44 -10.21 11.81 33.07
CA THR A 44 -9.25 12.49 32.18
C THR A 44 -7.81 12.30 32.67
N ALA A 45 -7.52 12.57 33.94
CA ALA A 45 -6.19 12.42 34.52
C ALA A 45 -5.72 10.95 34.59
N ALA A 46 -6.64 10.00 34.75
CA ALA A 46 -6.35 8.58 34.68
C ALA A 46 -6.10 8.10 33.23
N GLY A 47 -6.17 9.00 32.24
CA GLY A 47 -6.11 8.64 30.84
C GLY A 47 -7.19 7.62 30.52
N ARG A 48 -8.43 7.91 30.93
CA ARG A 48 -9.67 7.18 30.55
C ARG A 48 -10.73 8.11 29.92
N GLY A 49 -10.47 9.41 29.87
CA GLY A 49 -11.42 10.42 29.41
C GLY A 49 -11.15 10.93 27.99
N GLY A 50 -12.22 11.12 27.24
CA GLY A 50 -12.25 12.00 26.07
C GLY A 50 -11.92 11.36 24.71
N GLU A 51 -12.09 12.19 23.68
CA GLU A 51 -11.86 11.85 22.27
C GLU A 51 -10.38 11.54 21.97
N GLU A 52 -9.45 12.14 22.73
CA GLU A 52 -8.01 11.91 22.59
C GLU A 52 -7.62 10.46 22.87
N GLN A 53 -8.32 9.77 23.76
CA GLN A 53 -8.06 8.37 24.06
C GLN A 53 -8.56 7.42 22.98
N ALA A 54 -9.73 7.71 22.41
CA ALA A 54 -10.23 7.00 21.25
C ALA A 54 -9.24 7.16 20.08
N LYS A 55 -8.73 8.37 19.87
CA LYS A 55 -7.68 8.66 18.88
C LYS A 55 -6.38 7.90 19.19
N LEU A 56 -5.91 7.91 20.43
CA LEU A 56 -4.68 7.19 20.82
C LEU A 56 -4.81 5.68 20.61
N THR A 57 -5.96 5.11 20.98
CA THR A 57 -6.26 3.69 20.76
C THR A 57 -6.27 3.36 19.29
N LEU A 58 -6.96 4.18 18.48
CA LEU A 58 -7.00 4.02 17.02
C LEU A 58 -5.59 4.06 16.40
N GLN A 59 -4.75 5.01 16.81
CA GLN A 59 -3.37 5.10 16.30
C GLN A 59 -2.53 3.89 16.71
N ARG A 60 -2.68 3.40 17.95
CA ARG A 60 -2.00 2.18 18.42
C ARG A 60 -2.46 0.95 17.64
N THR A 61 -3.75 0.83 17.34
CA THR A 61 -4.27 -0.26 16.51
C THR A 61 -3.68 -0.21 15.10
N ARG A 62 -3.66 0.97 14.46
CA ARG A 62 -3.06 1.14 13.14
C ARG A 62 -1.57 0.78 13.13
N GLN A 63 -0.84 1.19 14.17
CA GLN A 63 0.56 0.83 14.32
C GLN A 63 0.74 -0.68 14.48
N ALA A 64 -0.07 -1.32 15.33
CA ALA A 64 -0.02 -2.76 15.53
C ALA A 64 -0.34 -3.55 14.25
N GLU A 65 -1.29 -3.07 13.43
CA GLU A 65 -1.59 -3.64 12.11
C GLU A 65 -0.42 -3.49 11.13
N ALA A 66 0.20 -2.30 11.07
CA ALA A 66 1.38 -2.07 10.24
C ALA A 66 2.56 -2.98 10.66
N ASP A 67 2.81 -3.10 11.96
CA ASP A 67 3.85 -3.97 12.52
C ASP A 67 3.56 -5.45 12.24
N ALA A 68 2.30 -5.88 12.29
CA ALA A 68 1.91 -7.24 11.94
C ALA A 68 2.15 -7.53 10.46
N ASN A 69 1.82 -6.58 9.57
CA ASN A 69 2.07 -6.71 8.14
C ASN A 69 3.56 -6.77 7.81
N LEU A 70 4.39 -5.94 8.46
CA LEU A 70 5.83 -5.99 8.32
C LEU A 70 6.40 -7.35 8.73
N LYS A 71 5.99 -7.88 9.89
CA LYS A 71 6.40 -9.20 10.35
C LYS A 71 5.99 -10.31 9.37
N MET A 72 4.78 -10.22 8.80
CA MET A 72 4.35 -11.16 7.76
C MET A 72 5.26 -11.12 6.53
N LEU A 73 5.62 -9.93 6.05
CA LEU A 73 6.54 -9.78 4.92
C LEU A 73 7.94 -10.34 5.24
N GLU A 74 8.45 -10.08 6.44
CA GLU A 74 9.73 -10.65 6.91
C GLU A 74 9.69 -12.18 6.98
N LEU A 75 8.59 -12.76 7.47
CA LEU A 75 8.41 -14.21 7.49
C LEU A 75 8.41 -14.80 6.08
N PHE A 76 7.73 -14.16 5.13
CA PHE A 76 7.72 -14.61 3.75
C PHE A 76 9.08 -14.44 3.05
N ALA A 77 9.81 -13.38 3.34
CA ALA A 77 11.18 -13.19 2.86
C ALA A 77 12.10 -14.30 3.40
N ARG A 78 12.03 -14.62 4.70
CA ARG A 78 12.79 -15.72 5.31
C ARG A 78 12.41 -17.09 4.77
N ALA A 79 11.14 -17.28 4.41
CA ALA A 79 10.68 -18.51 3.79
C ALA A 79 11.07 -18.63 2.30
N GLU A 80 11.87 -17.69 1.76
CA GLU A 80 12.26 -17.60 0.34
C GLU A 80 11.06 -17.52 -0.62
N ARG A 81 9.89 -17.08 -0.11
CA ARG A 81 8.65 -16.92 -0.89
C ARG A 81 8.46 -15.50 -1.43
N LEU A 82 9.32 -14.57 -1.03
CA LEU A 82 9.37 -13.21 -1.55
C LEU A 82 10.70 -13.01 -2.26
N VAL A 83 10.66 -12.50 -3.50
CA VAL A 83 11.85 -12.10 -4.25
C VAL A 83 11.75 -10.61 -4.56
N SER A 84 12.84 -9.88 -4.39
CA SER A 84 12.90 -8.46 -4.71
C SER A 84 12.71 -8.23 -6.21
N ILE A 85 12.04 -7.13 -6.57
CA ILE A 85 11.82 -6.72 -7.96
C ILE A 85 13.17 -6.47 -8.65
N ASP A 86 14.12 -5.83 -7.95
CA ASP A 86 15.44 -5.51 -8.48
C ASP A 86 16.25 -6.76 -8.88
N GLU A 87 15.97 -7.91 -8.24
CA GLU A 87 16.58 -9.19 -8.59
C GLU A 87 15.83 -9.92 -9.71
N LEU A 88 14.50 -9.79 -9.76
CA LEU A 88 13.66 -10.45 -10.76
C LEU A 88 13.78 -9.80 -12.14
N GLU A 89 13.81 -8.47 -12.19
CA GLU A 89 13.82 -7.70 -13.43
C GLU A 89 14.97 -8.06 -14.38
N PRO A 90 16.25 -8.09 -13.94
CA PRO A 90 17.35 -8.45 -14.84
C PRO A 90 17.26 -9.91 -15.31
N LYS A 91 16.80 -10.83 -14.43
CA LYS A 91 16.64 -12.25 -14.78
C LYS A 91 15.55 -12.45 -15.84
N LEU A 92 14.40 -11.79 -15.68
CA LEU A 92 13.31 -11.85 -16.64
C LEU A 92 13.67 -11.16 -17.96
N SER A 93 14.34 -10.01 -17.90
CA SER A 93 14.80 -9.29 -19.09
C SER A 93 15.81 -10.11 -19.89
N HIS A 94 16.74 -10.79 -19.20
CA HIS A 94 17.69 -11.71 -19.82
C HIS A 94 16.97 -12.89 -20.48
N TRP A 95 16.05 -13.55 -19.77
CA TRP A 95 15.28 -14.67 -20.32
C TRP A 95 14.45 -14.25 -21.54
N ALA A 96 13.78 -13.10 -21.47
CA ALA A 96 13.02 -12.56 -22.60
C ALA A 96 13.90 -12.24 -23.82
N SER A 97 15.15 -11.82 -23.60
CA SER A 97 16.09 -11.53 -24.67
C SER A 97 16.60 -12.80 -25.35
N LEU A 98 16.93 -13.83 -24.56
CA LEU A 98 17.28 -15.16 -25.08
C LEU A 98 16.15 -15.77 -25.90
N ALA A 99 14.93 -15.74 -25.38
CA ALA A 99 13.76 -16.27 -26.09
C ALA A 99 13.53 -15.56 -27.44
N ARG A 100 13.75 -14.24 -27.50
CA ARG A 100 13.66 -13.48 -28.76
C ARG A 100 14.73 -13.87 -29.76
N SER A 101 15.98 -14.07 -29.33
CA SER A 101 17.05 -14.50 -30.24
C SER A 101 16.79 -15.91 -30.77
N GLU A 102 16.35 -16.84 -29.93
CA GLU A 102 16.06 -18.22 -30.37
C GLU A 102 14.94 -18.28 -31.42
N VAL A 103 13.87 -17.51 -31.24
CA VAL A 103 12.79 -17.41 -32.22
C VAL A 103 13.27 -16.75 -33.52
N GLY A 104 14.11 -15.71 -33.40
CA GLY A 104 14.76 -15.06 -34.54
C GLY A 104 15.60 -16.04 -35.35
N ASP A 105 16.49 -16.78 -34.69
CA ASP A 105 17.37 -17.77 -35.32
C ASP A 105 16.58 -18.87 -36.01
N MET A 106 15.54 -19.40 -35.35
CA MET A 106 14.64 -20.39 -35.95
C MET A 106 13.90 -19.86 -37.18
N SER A 107 13.47 -18.60 -37.15
CA SER A 107 12.81 -17.97 -38.30
C SER A 107 13.78 -17.75 -39.48
N ALA A 108 15.03 -17.41 -39.19
CA ALA A 108 16.08 -17.22 -40.19
C ALA A 108 16.46 -18.57 -40.84
N LEU A 109 16.62 -19.63 -40.05
CA LEU A 109 16.87 -20.99 -40.56
C LEU A 109 15.74 -21.47 -41.46
N ARG A 110 14.48 -21.18 -41.10
CA ARG A 110 13.32 -21.51 -41.95
C ARG A 110 13.36 -20.76 -43.29
N ALA A 111 13.63 -19.46 -43.27
CA ALA A 111 13.73 -18.66 -44.49
C ALA A 111 14.88 -19.12 -45.40
N GLN A 112 16.03 -19.48 -44.82
CA GLN A 112 17.17 -20.03 -45.54
C GLN A 112 16.85 -21.37 -46.19
N ALA A 113 16.11 -22.24 -45.50
CA ALA A 113 15.62 -23.49 -46.08
C ALA A 113 14.70 -23.20 -47.28
N GLU A 114 13.68 -22.36 -47.11
CA GLU A 114 12.75 -21.98 -48.18
C GLU A 114 13.45 -21.40 -49.42
N GLY A 115 14.47 -20.54 -49.22
CA GLY A 115 15.29 -19.99 -50.30
C GLY A 115 16.23 -21.02 -50.98
N GLY A 116 16.81 -21.94 -50.21
CA GLY A 116 17.66 -23.03 -50.73
C GLY A 116 16.88 -24.02 -51.60
N TRP A 117 15.65 -24.36 -51.20
CA TRP A 117 14.75 -25.20 -52.00
C TRP A 117 14.28 -24.50 -53.30
N ALA A 118 14.20 -23.15 -53.31
CA ALA A 118 13.86 -22.39 -54.51
C ALA A 118 14.98 -22.44 -55.58
N LEU A 119 16.25 -22.46 -55.18
CA LEU A 119 17.39 -22.61 -56.08
C LEU A 119 17.47 -24.01 -56.72
N ILE A 120 17.11 -25.06 -55.99
CA ILE A 120 17.09 -26.44 -56.48
C ILE A 120 15.89 -26.70 -57.43
N ARG A 121 14.80 -25.95 -57.29
CA ARG A 121 13.58 -26.07 -58.13
C ARG A 121 13.58 -25.14 -59.36
N ALA A 122 14.62 -24.33 -59.57
CA ALA A 122 14.72 -23.49 -60.76
C ALA A 122 14.80 -24.37 -62.04
N PRO A 123 13.96 -24.15 -63.06
CA PRO A 123 14.01 -24.94 -64.28
C PRO A 123 15.33 -24.70 -65.02
N VAL A 124 15.99 -25.79 -65.45
CA VAL A 124 17.32 -25.87 -66.09
C VAL A 124 17.40 -25.15 -67.47
N HIS A 125 16.43 -24.32 -67.84
CA HIS A 125 16.29 -23.79 -69.20
C HIS A 125 17.23 -22.62 -69.58
N ARG A 126 18.22 -22.25 -68.75
CA ARG A 126 19.07 -21.07 -68.98
C ARG A 126 20.54 -21.38 -69.26
N ALA A 127 20.82 -22.42 -70.05
CA ALA A 127 22.19 -22.74 -70.49
C ALA A 127 22.43 -22.68 -72.01
N LEU A 128 21.45 -22.32 -72.86
CA LEU A 128 21.60 -22.41 -74.32
C LEU A 128 21.62 -21.09 -75.10
N CYS A 129 21.53 -19.91 -74.47
CA CYS A 129 21.37 -18.64 -75.21
C CYS A 129 22.66 -17.84 -75.50
N CYS A 130 23.86 -18.31 -75.14
CA CYS A 130 25.09 -17.50 -75.32
C CYS A 130 26.14 -18.06 -76.30
N PHE A 131 25.84 -19.10 -77.10
CA PHE A 131 26.81 -19.65 -78.06
C PHE A 131 26.23 -19.69 -79.48
N SER A 132 25.96 -18.52 -80.06
CA SER A 132 25.80 -18.33 -81.51
C SER A 132 25.77 -16.84 -81.86
N ASN A 133 26.94 -16.22 -82.04
CA ASN A 133 27.19 -15.34 -83.19
C ASN A 133 28.66 -14.88 -83.25
N VAL A 134 29.23 -15.14 -84.43
CA VAL A 134 30.54 -14.74 -85.00
C VAL A 134 31.75 -15.55 -84.54
#